data_AF-A0A1F3ZR26-F1
#
_entry.id   AF-A0A1F3ZR26-F1
#
_cell.length_a   1.000
_cell.length_b   1.000
_cell.length_c   1.000
_cell.angle_alpha   90.00
_cell.angle_beta   90.00
_cell.angle_gamma   90.00
#
_symmetry.space_group_name_H-M   'P 1'
#
loop_
_entity.id
_entity.type
_entity.pdbx_description
1 polymer ?
#
loop_
_entity_poly.entity_id
_entity_poly.type
_entity_poly.pdbx_seq_one_letter_code
_entity_poly.pdbx_strand_id
1 'polypeptide(L)'
;MMTAQRIDGVTYYRLNGRLRDNINRGGEKIGCEEVELFVSRYPAIADAKLVSMPDEFYGEKACVFVVLRPGHHAPAVGELMEFLVGEGLAKFKCPERIEVVKEFPVTGVGKVNKPAMRQMLFQDPTSSKLE
;
A
#
# COMPACT_ATOMS: atom_id res chain seq x y z
N MET A 1 -3.47 20.01 4.86
CA MET A 1 -2.69 21.23 4.57
C MET A 1 -3.11 21.77 3.21
N MET A 2 -2.84 23.03 2.86
CA MET A 2 -3.19 23.56 1.55
C MET A 2 -1.99 24.32 1.02
N THR A 3 -1.59 24.07 -0.23
CA THR A 3 -0.54 24.86 -0.90
C THR A 3 -1.20 25.75 -1.94
N ALA A 4 -0.86 27.03 -1.91
CA ALA A 4 -1.21 27.96 -2.96
C ALA A 4 -0.10 27.98 -4.03
N GLN A 5 -0.48 27.92 -5.30
CA GLN A 5 0.40 28.16 -6.45
C GLN A 5 -0.14 29.32 -7.26
N ARG A 6 0.74 30.21 -7.71
CA ARG A 6 0.36 31.34 -8.56
C ARG A 6 0.86 31.09 -9.98
N ILE A 7 -0.05 31.07 -10.93
CA ILE A 7 0.22 30.84 -12.36
C ILE A 7 -0.52 31.96 -13.11
N ASP A 8 0.22 32.76 -13.89
CA ASP A 8 -0.30 33.88 -14.69
C ASP A 8 -1.21 34.86 -13.94
N GLY A 9 -0.83 35.18 -12.69
CA GLY A 9 -1.59 36.10 -11.85
C GLY A 9 -2.82 35.49 -11.17
N VAL A 10 -3.20 34.25 -11.51
CA VAL A 10 -4.28 33.49 -10.88
C VAL A 10 -3.72 32.64 -9.75
N THR A 11 -4.41 32.60 -8.61
CA THR A 11 -4.02 31.77 -7.46
C THR A 11 -4.82 30.47 -7.46
N TYR A 12 -4.12 29.36 -7.58
CA TYR A 12 -4.66 28.01 -7.50
C TYR A 12 -4.40 27.44 -6.11
N TYR A 13 -5.39 26.76 -5.56
CA TYR A 13 -5.26 26.07 -4.28
C TYR A 13 -5.20 24.56 -4.52
N ARG A 14 -4.09 23.95 -4.10
CA ARG A 14 -3.96 22.50 -3.98
C ARG A 14 -4.27 22.10 -2.54
N LEU A 15 -5.35 21.36 -2.35
CA LEU A 15 -5.65 20.67 -1.10
C LEU A 15 -4.63 19.54 -0.92
N ASN A 16 -3.60 19.75 -0.11
CA ASN A 16 -2.76 18.65 0.36
C ASN A 16 -3.53 17.96 1.48
N GLY A 17 -4.20 16.86 1.19
CA GLY A 17 -5.13 16.19 2.11
C GLY A 17 -4.64 16.08 3.57
N ARG A 18 -5.59 15.81 4.48
CA ARG A 18 -5.26 15.33 5.82
C ARG A 18 -4.40 14.06 5.69
N LEU A 19 -3.47 13.80 6.61
CA LEU A 19 -2.65 12.59 6.65
C LEU A 19 -3.52 11.36 7.01
N ARG A 20 -4.59 11.12 6.26
CA ARG A 20 -5.29 9.85 6.24
C ARG A 20 -4.51 9.01 5.25
N ASP A 21 -4.02 7.89 5.74
CA ASP A 21 -3.20 6.96 5.00
C ASP A 21 -4.08 6.20 4.01
N ASN A 22 -4.26 6.80 2.84
CA ASN A 22 -5.15 6.34 1.80
C ASN A 22 -4.39 6.23 0.47
N ILE A 23 -4.77 5.23 -0.33
CA ILE A 23 -4.33 5.03 -1.71
C ILE A 23 -5.43 5.54 -2.65
N ASN A 24 -5.04 6.26 -3.70
CA ASN A 24 -5.94 6.77 -4.72
C ASN A 24 -5.80 5.99 -6.03
N ARG A 25 -6.65 4.97 -6.19
CA ARG A 25 -6.59 4.06 -7.33
C ARG A 25 -7.74 4.33 -8.28
N GLY A 26 -7.46 4.93 -9.44
CA GLY A 26 -8.46 5.17 -10.47
C GLY A 26 -9.65 6.05 -10.03
N GLY A 27 -9.43 6.94 -9.07
CA GLY A 27 -10.48 7.79 -8.48
C GLY A 27 -11.10 7.24 -7.20
N GLU A 28 -10.86 5.97 -6.86
CA GLU A 28 -11.32 5.34 -5.63
C GLU A 28 -10.36 5.59 -4.46
N LYS A 29 -10.93 5.78 -3.27
CA LYS A 29 -10.16 5.97 -2.03
C LYS A 29 -10.12 4.68 -1.22
N ILE A 30 -8.94 4.09 -1.13
CA ILE A 30 -8.69 2.87 -0.33
C ILE A 30 -8.00 3.29 0.97
N GLY A 31 -8.61 2.99 2.12
CA GLY A 31 -7.98 3.23 3.43
C GLY A 31 -6.96 2.13 3.74
N CYS A 32 -5.71 2.49 3.98
CA CYS A 32 -4.65 1.52 4.27
C CYS A 32 -4.95 0.68 5.51
N GLU A 33 -5.39 1.33 6.59
CA GLU A 33 -5.67 0.69 7.88
C GLU A 33 -6.76 -0.40 7.78
N GLU A 34 -7.80 -0.16 6.98
CA GLU A 34 -8.86 -1.15 6.74
C GLU A 34 -8.28 -2.40 6.08
N VAL A 35 -7.54 -2.23 4.97
CA VAL A 35 -6.95 -3.36 4.25
C VAL A 35 -5.93 -4.08 5.11
N GLU A 36 -5.08 -3.35 5.86
CA GLU A 36 -4.12 -3.94 6.81
C GLU A 36 -4.81 -4.81 7.85
N LEU A 37 -5.94 -4.35 8.40
CA LEU A 37 -6.73 -5.12 9.36
C LEU A 37 -7.21 -6.45 8.76
N PHE A 38 -7.73 -6.45 7.53
CA PHE A 38 -8.16 -7.67 6.88
C PHE A 38 -6.98 -8.60 6.55
N VAL A 39 -5.87 -8.06 6.05
CA VAL A 39 -4.67 -8.85 5.74
C VAL A 39 -4.07 -9.47 7.00
N SER A 40 -4.12 -8.78 8.14
CA SER A 40 -3.61 -9.30 9.42
C SER A 40 -4.35 -10.56 9.92
N ARG A 41 -5.57 -10.82 9.41
CA ARG A 41 -6.34 -12.02 9.73
C ARG A 41 -5.89 -13.26 8.95
N TYR A 42 -5.11 -13.08 7.89
CA TYR A 42 -4.59 -14.20 7.12
C TYR A 42 -3.62 -15.03 7.99
N PRO A 43 -3.78 -16.37 8.11
CA PRO A 43 -3.07 -17.17 9.10
C PRO A 43 -1.53 -17.06 9.06
N ALA A 44 -0.94 -16.97 7.87
CA ALA A 44 0.50 -16.88 7.69
C ALA A 44 1.11 -15.51 8.06
N ILE A 45 0.29 -14.48 8.23
CA ILE A 45 0.74 -13.10 8.38
C ILE A 45 0.78 -12.74 9.87
N ALA A 46 1.92 -12.19 10.29
CA ALA A 46 2.14 -11.67 11.64
C ALA A 46 1.77 -10.17 11.74
N ASP A 47 2.20 -9.37 10.75
CA ASP A 47 1.86 -7.96 10.63
C ASP A 47 1.90 -7.54 9.15
N ALA A 48 1.13 -6.51 8.78
CA ALA A 48 0.97 -6.04 7.42
C ALA A 48 0.92 -4.52 7.36
N LYS A 49 1.54 -3.93 6.32
CA LYS A 49 1.53 -2.49 6.06
C LYS A 49 1.24 -2.24 4.58
N LEU A 50 0.15 -1.52 4.30
CA LEU A 50 -0.24 -1.16 2.95
C LEU A 50 0.46 0.12 2.52
N VAL A 51 0.99 0.11 1.32
CA VAL A 51 1.78 1.20 0.74
C VAL A 51 1.30 1.44 -0.70
N SER A 52 1.15 2.71 -1.08
CA SER A 52 0.88 3.07 -2.47
C SER A 52 2.10 2.84 -3.36
N MET A 53 1.87 2.21 -4.49
CA MET A 53 2.82 2.03 -5.59
C MET A 53 2.33 2.84 -6.78
N PRO A 54 3.18 3.63 -7.47
CA PRO A 54 2.75 4.36 -8.66
C PRO A 54 2.35 3.38 -9.78
N ASP A 55 1.35 3.75 -10.57
CA ASP A 55 0.86 2.98 -11.70
C ASP A 55 0.44 3.90 -12.85
N GLU A 56 0.77 3.53 -14.09
CA GLU A 56 0.51 4.36 -15.27
C GLU A 56 -0.98 4.48 -15.60
N PHE A 57 -1.80 3.48 -15.26
CA PHE A 57 -3.22 3.43 -15.62
C PHE A 57 -4.11 3.99 -14.51
N TYR A 58 -3.87 3.56 -13.27
CA TYR A 58 -4.69 3.93 -12.12
C TYR A 58 -4.13 5.08 -11.30
N GLY A 59 -2.93 5.57 -11.62
CA GLY A 59 -2.19 6.55 -10.83
C GLY A 59 -1.48 5.91 -9.65
N GLU A 60 -2.23 5.22 -8.79
CA GLU A 60 -1.68 4.42 -7.68
C GLU A 60 -2.31 3.03 -7.64
N LYS A 61 -1.51 2.03 -7.27
CA LYS A 61 -1.91 0.66 -6.89
C LYS A 61 -1.53 0.38 -5.44
N ALA A 62 -2.06 -0.71 -4.90
CA ALA A 62 -1.81 -1.11 -3.52
C ALA A 62 -0.77 -2.24 -3.47
N CYS A 63 0.34 -1.98 -2.77
CA CYS A 63 1.32 -2.99 -2.40
C CYS A 63 1.22 -3.24 -0.90
N VAL A 64 1.12 -4.49 -0.49
CA VAL A 64 1.12 -4.87 0.93
C VAL A 64 2.48 -5.46 1.29
N PHE A 65 3.12 -4.86 2.29
CA PHE A 65 4.28 -5.43 2.93
C PHE A 65 3.84 -6.30 4.08
N VAL A 66 4.37 -7.51 4.17
CA VAL A 66 3.98 -8.50 5.17
C VAL A 66 5.20 -9.04 5.91
N VAL A 67 5.04 -9.21 7.21
CA VAL A 67 5.93 -10.02 8.04
C VAL A 67 5.21 -11.35 8.28
N LEU A 68 5.88 -12.46 7.96
CA LEU A 68 5.30 -13.79 8.10
C LEU A 68 5.49 -14.33 9.52
N ARG A 69 4.58 -15.19 9.95
CA ARG A 69 4.78 -16.00 11.15
C ARG A 69 5.89 -17.03 10.90
N PRO A 70 6.64 -17.44 11.94
CA PRO A 70 7.66 -18.46 11.80
C PRO A 70 7.12 -19.75 11.15
N GLY A 71 7.86 -20.31 10.20
CA GLY A 71 7.51 -21.55 9.51
C GLY A 71 6.39 -21.42 8.46
N HIS A 72 5.90 -20.21 8.18
CA HIS A 72 4.90 -19.98 7.13
C HIS A 72 5.51 -19.38 5.87
N HIS A 73 4.82 -19.55 4.75
CA HIS A 73 5.15 -18.96 3.46
C HIS A 73 4.18 -17.82 3.13
N ALA A 74 4.61 -16.89 2.27
CA ALA A 74 3.73 -15.84 1.80
C ALA A 74 2.67 -16.42 0.84
N PRO A 75 1.41 -15.97 0.94
CA PRO A 75 0.39 -16.35 -0.01
C PRO A 75 0.69 -15.77 -1.39
N ALA A 76 0.18 -16.41 -2.43
CA ALA A 76 0.11 -15.79 -3.74
C ALA A 76 -0.86 -14.60 -3.71
N VAL A 77 -0.68 -13.61 -4.60
CA VAL A 77 -1.59 -12.44 -4.68
C VAL A 77 -3.05 -12.85 -4.87
N GLY A 78 -3.29 -13.85 -5.73
CA GLY A 78 -4.63 -14.39 -5.97
C GLY A 78 -5.25 -15.05 -4.73
N GLU A 79 -4.47 -15.84 -4.00
CA GLU A 79 -4.91 -16.51 -2.79
C GLU A 79 -5.27 -15.50 -1.68
N LEU A 80 -4.43 -14.48 -1.48
CA LEU A 80 -4.72 -13.41 -0.55
C LEU A 80 -5.98 -12.66 -0.98
N MET A 81 -6.14 -12.35 -2.28
CA MET A 81 -7.34 -11.69 -2.79
C MET A 81 -8.62 -12.51 -2.52
N GLU A 82 -8.60 -13.81 -2.78
CA GLU A 82 -9.74 -14.70 -2.52
C GLU A 82 -10.10 -14.72 -1.03
N PHE A 83 -9.11 -14.83 -0.15
CA PHE A 83 -9.30 -14.76 1.29
C PHE A 83 -9.93 -13.42 1.73
N LEU A 84 -9.38 -12.30 1.27
CA LEU A 84 -9.85 -10.96 1.64
C LEU A 84 -11.29 -10.71 1.16
N VAL A 85 -11.62 -11.15 -0.05
CA VAL A 85 -12.99 -11.06 -0.58
C VAL A 85 -13.94 -11.96 0.21
N GLY A 86 -13.49 -13.16 0.59
CA GLY A 86 -14.26 -14.08 1.44
C GLY A 86 -14.55 -13.51 2.83
N GLU A 87 -13.63 -12.71 3.39
CA GLU A 87 -13.82 -11.96 4.64
C GLU A 87 -14.76 -10.74 4.50
N GLY A 88 -15.16 -10.39 3.28
CA GLY A 88 -16.06 -9.27 2.99
C GLY A 88 -15.36 -7.98 2.54
N LEU A 89 -14.06 -8.01 2.23
CA LEU A 89 -13.37 -6.86 1.65
C LEU A 89 -13.79 -6.69 0.18
N ALA A 90 -14.09 -5.46 -0.22
CA ALA A 90 -14.40 -5.17 -1.62
C ALA A 90 -13.18 -5.46 -2.51
N LYS A 91 -13.40 -6.15 -3.65
CA LYS A 91 -12.34 -6.57 -4.59
C LYS A 91 -11.42 -5.44 -5.03
N PHE A 92 -11.94 -4.22 -5.19
CA PHE A 92 -11.13 -3.08 -5.61
C PHE A 92 -10.16 -2.56 -4.54
N LYS A 93 -10.33 -2.96 -3.27
CA LYS A 93 -9.41 -2.62 -2.17
C LYS A 93 -8.29 -3.65 -1.99
N CYS A 94 -8.37 -4.79 -2.68
CA CYS A 94 -7.38 -5.85 -2.56
C CYS A 94 -6.03 -5.39 -3.15
N PRO A 95 -4.90 -5.71 -2.47
CA PRO A 95 -3.57 -5.38 -2.96
C PRO A 95 -3.22 -6.19 -4.21
N GLU A 96 -2.44 -5.57 -5.11
CA GLU A 96 -1.97 -6.19 -6.35
C GLU A 96 -0.54 -6.73 -6.25
N ARG A 97 0.18 -6.37 -5.19
CA ARG A 97 1.56 -6.83 -4.94
C ARG A 97 1.73 -7.15 -3.46
N ILE A 98 2.48 -8.21 -3.19
CA ILE A 98 2.87 -8.63 -1.84
C ILE A 98 4.39 -8.57 -1.76
N GLU A 99 4.91 -7.88 -0.74
CA GLU A 99 6.34 -7.80 -0.44
C GLU A 99 6.60 -8.41 0.93
N VAL A 100 7.51 -9.37 1.00
CA VAL A 100 7.84 -10.05 2.25
C VAL A 100 9.08 -9.40 2.87
N VAL A 101 8.95 -8.95 4.11
CA VAL A 101 10.06 -8.35 4.86
C VAL A 101 10.25 -9.05 6.19
N LYS A 102 11.49 -9.08 6.69
CA LYS A 102 11.79 -9.61 8.03
C LYS A 102 11.28 -8.69 9.13
N GLU A 103 11.42 -7.38 8.91
CA GLU A 103 10.98 -6.32 9.81
C GLU A 103 10.65 -5.07 8.99
N PHE A 104 9.79 -4.21 9.53
CA PHE A 104 9.46 -2.95 8.88
C PHE A 104 10.52 -1.89 9.17
N PRO A 105 10.92 -1.08 8.17
CA PRO A 105 11.79 0.05 8.44
C PRO A 105 11.07 1.01 9.39
N VAL A 106 11.74 1.39 10.47
CA VAL A 106 11.21 2.34 11.46
C VAL A 106 11.94 3.68 11.37
N THR A 107 11.25 4.74 11.75
CA THR A 107 11.83 6.07 11.97
C THR A 107 12.63 6.07 13.27
N GLY A 108 13.48 7.09 13.50
CA GLY A 108 14.27 7.21 14.75
C GLY A 108 13.45 7.30 16.04
N VAL A 109 12.12 7.41 15.94
CA VAL A 109 11.16 7.38 17.06
C VAL A 109 10.33 6.08 17.09
N GLY A 110 10.75 5.04 16.37
CA GLY A 110 10.14 3.69 16.40
C GLY A 110 8.84 3.52 15.61
N LYS A 111 8.37 4.54 14.87
CA LYS A 111 7.18 4.42 14.01
C LYS A 111 7.54 3.85 12.65
N VAL A 112 6.67 3.01 12.08
CA VAL A 112 6.82 2.49 10.71
C VAL A 112 7.03 3.61 9.70
N ASN A 113 8.07 3.47 8.88
CA ASN A 113 8.50 4.43 7.88
C ASN A 113 8.00 4.01 6.49
N LYS A 114 6.71 4.23 6.22
CA LYS A 114 6.11 3.99 4.89
C LYS A 114 6.83 4.70 3.73
N PRO A 115 7.37 5.93 3.89
CA PRO A 115 8.21 6.54 2.86
C PRO A 115 9.45 5.70 2.46
N ALA A 116 10.14 5.07 3.42
CA ALA A 116 11.25 4.17 3.12
C ALA A 116 10.75 2.92 2.37
N MET A 117 9.61 2.36 2.77
CA MET A 117 9.01 1.21 2.09
C MET A 117 8.62 1.54 0.64
N ARG A 118 8.12 2.76 0.37
CA ARG A 118 7.91 3.24 -1.00
C ARG A 118 9.22 3.29 -1.78
N GLN A 119 10.31 3.75 -1.18
CA GLN A 119 11.63 3.76 -1.82
C GLN A 119 12.11 2.35 -2.19
N MET A 120 11.87 1.36 -1.35
CA MET A 120 12.19 -0.05 -1.65
C MET A 120 11.47 -0.52 -2.93
N LEU A 121 10.20 -0.14 -3.14
CA LEU A 121 9.46 -0.46 -4.37
C LEU A 121 10.08 0.14 -5.64
N PHE A 122 10.77 1.28 -5.54
CA PHE A 122 11.46 1.90 -6.67
C PHE A 122 12.82 1.27 -6.96
N GLN A 123 13.46 0.66 -5.96
CA GLN A 123 14.76 0.02 -6.09
C GLN A 123 14.67 -1.43 -6.56
N ASP A 124 13.52 -2.07 -6.39
CA ASP A 124 13.22 -3.41 -6.92
C ASP A 124 12.31 -3.34 -8.17
N PRO A 125 12.86 -3.18 -9.39
CA PRO A 125 12.13 -3.30 -10.64
C PRO A 125 11.73 -4.74 -11.00
N THR A 126 12.03 -5.72 -10.14
CA THR A 126 11.80 -7.15 -10.38
C THR A 126 10.33 -7.54 -10.16
N SER A 127 9.49 -7.19 -11.13
CA SER A 127 8.41 -8.06 -11.66
C SER A 127 7.87 -7.53 -13.00
N SER A 128 8.58 -6.62 -13.69
CA SER A 128 8.39 -6.43 -15.12
C SER A 128 9.06 -7.60 -15.84
N LYS A 129 8.25 -8.45 -16.47
CA LYS A 129 8.54 -9.73 -17.18
C LYS A 129 8.24 -10.99 -16.34
N LEU A 130 6.98 -11.41 -16.39
CA LEU A 130 6.68 -12.82 -16.63
C LEU A 130 6.42 -12.93 -18.13
N GLU A 131 7.41 -13.49 -18.84
CA GLU A 131 7.25 -14.12 -20.15
C GLU A 131 6.39 -15.39 -20.04
#